data_AF-A0A3M0YGB9-F1
#
_entry.id   AF-A0A3M0YGB9-F1
#
_cell.length_a   1.000
_cell.length_b   1.000
_cell.length_c   1.000
_cell.angle_alpha   90.00
_cell.angle_beta   90.00
_cell.angle_gamma   90.00
#
_symmetry.space_group_name_H-M   'P 1'
#
loop_
_entity.id
_entity.type
_entity.pdbx_description
1 polymer ?
#
loop_
_entity_poly.entity_id
_entity_poly.type
_entity_poly.pdbx_seq_one_letter_code
_entity_poly.pdbx_strand_id
1 'polypeptide(L)'
;MFRFKRDKDKPRLRERLAKRLSRTRESLTEKLSRLALGKKTIDAELLEAIETQLLMADVGVEATQQIIDDLTARVKRKALKDPEALFKALREDMLAILKPVSQPLEIPDHIRPFIILVVGVNGSG
;
A
#
# COMPACT_ATOMS: atom_id res chain seq x y z
N MET A 1 -9.39 32.17 6.57
CA MET A 1 -9.83 31.66 5.25
C MET A 1 -8.86 30.57 4.80
N PHE A 2 -9.15 29.30 5.05
CA PHE A 2 -8.30 28.18 4.61
C PHE A 2 -8.47 27.98 3.10
N ARG A 3 -7.51 28.47 2.30
CA ARG A 3 -7.46 28.21 0.85
C ARG A 3 -6.77 26.85 0.64
N PHE A 4 -7.54 25.81 0.32
CA PHE A 4 -7.00 24.62 -0.32
C PHE A 4 -6.58 24.97 -1.75
N LYS A 5 -5.36 25.52 -1.90
CA LYS A 5 -4.71 25.66 -3.20
C LYS A 5 -4.44 24.25 -3.72
N ARG A 6 -5.06 23.90 -4.86
CA ARG A 6 -4.67 22.73 -5.66
C ARG A 6 -3.18 22.87 -5.99
N ASP A 7 -2.35 22.02 -5.40
CA ASP A 7 -0.90 22.14 -5.47
C ASP A 7 -0.43 21.93 -6.92
N LYS A 8 0.14 22.98 -7.53
CA LYS A 8 0.73 22.91 -8.88
C LYS A 8 2.15 22.31 -8.84
N ASP A 9 2.69 22.01 -7.66
CA ASP A 9 4.05 21.46 -7.47
C ASP A 9 4.04 19.94 -7.20
N LYS A 10 3.49 19.15 -8.15
CA LYS A 10 3.56 17.68 -8.12
C LYS A 10 4.95 17.10 -7.77
N PRO A 11 6.09 17.59 -8.30
CA PRO A 11 7.41 17.06 -7.92
C PRO A 11 7.76 17.28 -6.45
N ARG A 12 7.46 18.46 -5.88
CA ARG A 12 7.73 18.75 -4.46
C ARG A 12 6.86 17.91 -3.52
N LEU A 13 5.60 17.65 -3.88
CA LEU A 13 4.72 16.76 -3.11
C LEU A 13 5.25 15.33 -3.11
N ARG A 14 5.67 14.81 -4.28
CA ARG A 14 6.25 13.46 -4.39
C ARG A 14 7.53 13.31 -3.58
N GLU A 15 8.43 14.28 -3.65
CA GLU A 15 9.67 14.29 -2.86
C GLU A 15 9.38 14.33 -1.36
N ARG A 16 8.45 15.17 -0.91
CA ARG A 16 8.04 15.24 0.50
C ARG A 16 7.39 13.94 0.97
N LEU A 17 6.51 13.35 0.17
CA LEU A 17 5.88 12.06 0.49
C LEU A 17 6.92 10.93 0.54
N ALA A 18 7.82 10.85 -0.44
CA ALA A 18 8.89 9.87 -0.46
C ALA A 18 9.79 9.98 0.78
N LYS A 19 10.13 11.21 1.20
CA LYS A 19 10.90 11.46 2.42
C LYS A 19 10.14 11.03 3.68
N ARG A 20 8.84 11.30 3.78
CA ARG A 20 8.03 10.90 4.95
C ARG A 20 7.82 9.39 5.03
N LEU A 21 7.77 8.71 3.89
CA LEU A 21 7.59 7.26 3.80
C LEU A 21 8.92 6.49 3.82
N SER A 22 10.08 7.16 3.95
CA SER A 22 11.38 6.51 3.79
C SER A 22 11.58 5.35 4.76
N ARG A 23 11.21 5.52 6.04
CA ARG A 23 11.33 4.49 7.08
C ARG A 23 10.46 3.25 6.79
N THR A 24 9.21 3.46 6.40
CA THR A 24 8.29 2.37 6.01
C THR A 24 8.81 1.67 4.75
N ARG A 25 9.30 2.45 3.77
CA ARG A 25 9.88 1.91 2.54
C ARG A 25 11.11 1.06 2.84
N GLU A 26 12.03 1.54 3.67
CA GLU A 26 13.22 0.79 4.09
C GLU A 26 12.82 -0.50 4.79
N SER A 27 11.96 -0.45 5.82
CA SER A 27 11.54 -1.66 6.55
C SER A 27 10.83 -2.69 5.67
N LEU A 28 9.88 -2.27 4.83
CA LEU A 28 9.06 -3.20 4.05
C LEU A 28 9.73 -3.58 2.72
N THR A 29 10.17 -2.59 1.93
CA THR A 29 10.68 -2.85 0.57
C THR A 29 12.02 -3.57 0.63
N GLU A 30 12.89 -3.25 1.58
CA GLU A 30 14.20 -3.91 1.68
C GLU A 30 14.05 -5.38 2.08
N LYS A 31 13.19 -5.68 3.06
CA LYS A 31 12.94 -7.06 3.50
C LYS A 31 12.28 -7.90 2.41
N LEU A 32 11.27 -7.35 1.73
CA LEU A 32 10.65 -8.01 0.59
C LEU A 32 11.64 -8.22 -0.58
N SER A 33 12.49 -7.23 -0.87
CA SER A 33 13.51 -7.36 -1.93
C SER A 33 14.58 -8.41 -1.59
N ARG A 34 14.98 -8.53 -0.32
CA ARG A 34 15.89 -9.59 0.13
C ARG A 34 15.28 -10.99 -0.03
N LEU A 35 13.99 -11.13 0.23
CA LEU A 35 13.26 -12.38 -0.02
C LEU A 35 13.23 -12.72 -1.52
N ALA A 36 13.05 -11.71 -2.38
CA ALA A 36 13.09 -11.87 -3.84
C ALA A 36 14.44 -12.36 -4.37
N LEU A 37 15.53 -11.77 -3.87
CA LEU A 37 16.89 -12.06 -4.32
C LEU A 37 17.45 -13.37 -3.75
N GLY A 38 16.95 -13.81 -2.60
CA GLY A 38 17.43 -15.00 -1.89
C GLY A 38 16.85 -16.32 -2.38
N LYS A 39 15.69 -16.32 -3.05
CA LYS A 39 14.98 -17.53 -3.46
C LYS A 39 14.95 -17.63 -4.99
N LYS A 40 15.16 -18.84 -5.53
CA LYS A 40 15.07 -19.12 -6.98
C LYS A 40 13.69 -19.60 -7.43
N THR A 41 12.85 -20.00 -6.48
CA THR A 41 11.56 -20.64 -6.70
C THR A 41 10.52 -20.03 -5.78
N ILE A 42 9.26 -20.06 -6.22
CA ILE A 42 8.13 -19.67 -5.37
C ILE A 42 7.68 -20.91 -4.60
N ASP A 43 8.03 -20.98 -3.32
CA ASP A 43 7.65 -22.05 -2.40
C ASP A 43 6.71 -21.53 -1.29
N ALA A 44 6.21 -22.43 -0.45
CA ALA A 44 5.34 -22.09 0.66
C ALA A 44 6.05 -21.20 1.70
N GLU A 45 7.35 -21.43 1.91
CA GLU A 45 8.18 -20.66 2.84
C GLU A 45 8.28 -19.19 2.42
N LEU A 46 8.40 -18.91 1.12
CA LEU A 46 8.39 -17.54 0.60
C LEU A 46 7.04 -16.84 0.84
N LEU A 47 5.92 -17.54 0.64
CA LEU A 47 4.58 -16.97 0.88
C LEU A 47 4.37 -16.66 2.37
N GLU A 48 4.77 -17.57 3.27
CA GLU A 48 4.73 -17.37 4.73
C GLU A 48 5.63 -16.21 5.18
N ALA A 49 6.81 -16.08 4.59
CA ALA A 49 7.70 -14.96 4.86
C ALA A 49 7.06 -13.62 4.44
N ILE A 50 6.40 -13.57 3.28
CA ILE A 50 5.66 -12.37 2.83
C ILE A 50 4.52 -12.04 3.79
N GLU A 51 3.72 -13.04 4.19
CA GLU A 51 2.63 -12.87 5.16
C GLU A 51 3.13 -12.25 6.46
N THR A 52 4.18 -12.83 7.03
CA THR A 52 4.82 -12.33 8.25
C THR A 52 5.27 -10.87 8.09
N GLN A 53 5.87 -10.52 6.96
CA GLN A 53 6.30 -9.13 6.71
C GLN A 53 5.12 -8.15 6.60
N LEU A 54 4.00 -8.56 5.99
CA LEU A 54 2.81 -7.72 5.89
C LEU A 54 2.19 -7.46 7.26
N LEU A 55 2.09 -8.48 8.11
CA LEU A 55 1.61 -8.34 9.48
C LEU A 55 2.53 -7.43 10.32
N MET A 56 3.85 -7.60 10.21
CA MET A 56 4.83 -6.73 10.88
C MET A 56 4.82 -5.27 10.39
N ALA A 57 4.25 -5.02 9.21
CA ALA A 57 4.16 -3.70 8.59
C ALA A 57 2.80 -3.02 8.81
N ASP A 58 2.01 -3.49 9.78
CA ASP A 58 0.70 -2.95 10.15
C ASP A 58 -0.34 -2.97 9.02
N VAL A 59 -0.25 -3.95 8.11
CA VAL A 59 -1.25 -4.15 7.04
C VAL A 59 -2.57 -4.68 7.60
N GLY A 60 -2.51 -5.41 8.73
CA GLY A 60 -3.66 -6.03 9.37
C GLY A 60 -3.97 -7.42 8.80
N VAL A 61 -4.69 -8.23 9.58
CA VAL A 61 -4.95 -9.65 9.27
C VAL A 61 -5.79 -9.81 8.02
N GLU A 62 -6.90 -9.08 7.90
CA GLU A 62 -7.86 -9.22 6.80
C GLU A 62 -7.25 -8.90 5.44
N ALA A 63 -6.58 -7.74 5.33
CA ALA A 63 -5.91 -7.33 4.09
C ALA A 63 -4.74 -8.26 3.75
N THR A 64 -3.98 -8.73 4.75
CA THR A 64 -2.90 -9.70 4.54
C THR A 64 -3.45 -11.01 4.00
N GLN A 65 -4.49 -11.57 4.61
CA GLN A 65 -5.11 -12.83 4.18
C GLN A 65 -5.61 -12.71 2.73
N GLN A 66 -6.30 -11.62 2.39
CA GLN A 66 -6.78 -11.37 1.04
C GLN A 66 -5.64 -11.40 0.01
N ILE A 67 -4.51 -10.78 0.34
CA ILE A 67 -3.31 -10.76 -0.53
C ILE A 67 -2.73 -12.17 -0.67
N ILE A 68 -2.50 -12.88 0.45
CA ILE A 68 -1.85 -14.20 0.44
C ILE A 68 -2.69 -15.25 -0.28
N ASP A 69 -4.02 -15.19 -0.14
CA ASP A 69 -4.93 -16.09 -0.85
C ASP A 69 -4.85 -15.90 -2.37
N ASP A 70 -4.82 -14.65 -2.85
CA ASP A 70 -4.72 -14.38 -4.28
C ASP A 70 -3.35 -14.76 -4.84
N LEU A 71 -2.25 -14.43 -4.14
CA LEU A 71 -0.91 -14.86 -4.53
C LEU A 71 -0.81 -16.38 -4.61
N THR A 72 -1.31 -17.09 -3.59
CA THR A 72 -1.34 -18.56 -3.56
C THR A 72 -2.14 -19.12 -4.73
N ALA A 73 -3.29 -18.52 -5.07
CA ALA A 73 -4.09 -18.93 -6.21
C ALA A 73 -3.36 -18.71 -7.54
N ARG A 74 -2.64 -17.58 -7.71
CA ARG A 74 -1.82 -17.32 -8.90
C ARG A 74 -0.65 -18.29 -9.03
N VAL A 75 0.00 -18.66 -7.93
CA VAL A 75 1.07 -19.69 -7.91
C VAL A 75 0.51 -21.05 -8.31
N LYS A 76 -0.60 -21.48 -7.72
CA LYS A 76 -1.26 -22.77 -8.05
C LYS A 76 -1.65 -22.88 -9.53
N ARG A 77 -2.07 -21.76 -10.14
CA ARG A 77 -2.39 -21.68 -11.59
C ARG A 77 -1.15 -21.56 -12.49
N LYS A 78 0.07 -21.61 -11.95
CA LYS A 78 1.34 -21.36 -12.67
C LYS A 78 1.36 -20.02 -13.41
N ALA A 79 0.65 -19.02 -12.88
CA ALA A 79 0.59 -17.69 -13.47
C ALA A 79 1.83 -16.83 -13.14
N LEU A 80 2.62 -17.24 -12.15
CA LEU A 80 3.83 -16.57 -11.69
C LEU A 80 5.05 -17.45 -11.99
N LYS A 81 6.04 -16.89 -12.69
CA LYS A 81 7.19 -17.64 -13.21
C LYS A 81 8.40 -17.62 -12.26
N ASP A 82 8.54 -16.53 -11.51
CA ASP A 82 9.68 -16.25 -10.65
C ASP A 82 9.25 -15.37 -9.46
N PRO A 83 10.10 -15.24 -8.43
CA PRO A 83 9.84 -14.35 -7.31
C PRO A 83 9.59 -12.89 -7.72
N GLU A 84 10.23 -12.38 -8.78
CA GLU A 84 9.97 -11.01 -9.24
C GLU A 84 8.51 -10.81 -9.69
N ALA A 85 7.96 -11.78 -10.43
CA ALA A 85 6.55 -11.80 -10.81
C ALA A 85 5.63 -11.89 -9.58
N LEU A 86 6.02 -12.62 -8.53
CA LEU A 86 5.31 -12.67 -7.25
C LEU A 86 5.26 -11.29 -6.57
N PHE A 87 6.38 -10.57 -6.50
CA PHE A 87 6.42 -9.22 -5.93
C PHE A 87 5.63 -8.20 -6.75
N LYS A 88 5.60 -8.37 -8.08
CA LYS A 88 4.72 -7.57 -8.93
C LYS A 88 3.25 -7.84 -8.63
N ALA A 89 2.86 -9.10 -8.50
CA ALA A 89 1.50 -9.48 -8.14
C ALA A 89 1.10 -8.94 -6.75
N LEU A 90 1.99 -9.04 -5.75
CA LEU A 90 1.79 -8.46 -4.42
C LEU A 90 1.46 -6.96 -4.51
N ARG A 91 2.24 -6.22 -5.31
CA ARG A 91 1.98 -4.78 -5.54
C ARG A 91 0.63 -4.54 -6.20
N GLU A 92 0.23 -5.37 -7.16
CA GLU A 92 -1.07 -5.24 -7.83
C GLU A 92 -2.22 -5.43 -6.84
N ASP A 93 -2.11 -6.40 -5.93
CA ASP A 93 -3.14 -6.70 -4.93
C ASP A 93 -3.26 -5.57 -3.90
N MET A 94 -2.14 -5.06 -3.41
CA MET A 94 -2.13 -3.88 -2.54
C MET A 94 -2.79 -2.66 -3.21
N LEU A 95 -2.54 -2.45 -4.50
CA LEU A 95 -3.18 -1.37 -5.26
C LEU A 95 -4.67 -1.63 -5.47
N ALA A 96 -5.09 -2.88 -5.66
CA ALA A 96 -6.49 -3.25 -5.82
C ALA A 96 -7.30 -2.94 -4.55
N ILE A 97 -6.71 -3.16 -3.37
CA ILE A 97 -7.33 -2.79 -2.08
C ILE A 97 -7.49 -1.28 -1.94
N LEU A 98 -6.48 -0.49 -2.35
CA LEU A 98 -6.49 0.97 -2.16
C LEU A 98 -7.36 1.73 -3.17
N LYS A 99 -7.48 1.23 -4.41
CA LYS A 99 -8.16 1.95 -5.51
C LYS A 99 -9.61 2.37 -5.19
N PRO A 100 -10.49 1.51 -4.65
CA PRO A 100 -11.90 1.85 -4.41
C PRO A 100 -12.09 3.03 -3.43
N VAL A 101 -11.17 3.17 -2.47
CA VAL A 101 -11.22 4.17 -1.40
C VAL A 101 -10.35 5.40 -1.70
N SER A 102 -9.59 5.39 -2.79
CA SER A 102 -8.75 6.52 -3.22
C SER A 102 -9.56 7.59 -3.96
N GLN A 103 -10.58 8.13 -3.29
CA GLN A 103 -11.45 9.16 -3.85
C GLN A 103 -11.06 10.54 -3.31
N PRO A 104 -10.86 11.54 -4.19
CA PRO A 104 -10.58 12.90 -3.74
C PRO A 104 -11.82 13.51 -3.10
N LEU A 105 -11.62 14.34 -2.07
CA LEU A 105 -12.70 15.19 -1.55
C LEU A 105 -13.05 16.24 -2.60
N GLU A 106 -14.27 16.17 -3.12
CA GLU A 106 -14.84 17.19 -4.00
C GLU A 106 -15.66 18.18 -3.18
N ILE A 107 -15.39 19.47 -3.35
CA ILE A 107 -16.12 20.57 -2.69
C ILE A 107 -16.91 21.30 -3.77
N PRO A 108 -18.23 21.08 -3.90
CA PRO A 108 -19.03 21.72 -4.93
C PRO A 108 -19.13 23.23 -4.71
N ASP A 109 -18.92 24.02 -5.77
CA ASP A 109 -18.87 25.48 -5.67
C ASP A 109 -20.17 26.13 -5.18
N HIS A 110 -21.30 25.46 -5.38
CA HIS A 110 -22.65 25.91 -5.02
C HIS A 110 -23.00 25.66 -3.54
N ILE A 111 -22.23 24.84 -2.81
CA ILE A 111 -22.47 24.58 -1.39
C ILE A 111 -21.59 25.52 -0.56
N ARG A 112 -22.20 26.60 -0.03
CA ARG A 112 -21.51 27.59 0.80
C ARG A 112 -22.37 28.04 2.00
N PRO A 113 -21.85 27.96 3.25
CA PRO A 113 -20.54 27.41 3.60
C PRO A 113 -20.50 25.89 3.47
N PHE A 114 -19.38 25.34 3.00
CA PHE A 114 -19.11 23.90 3.07
C PHE A 114 -18.57 23.56 4.46
N ILE A 115 -19.30 22.75 5.22
CA ILE A 115 -18.98 22.44 6.61
C ILE A 115 -18.29 21.07 6.66
N ILE A 116 -17.07 21.03 7.22
CA ILE A 116 -16.34 19.79 7.49
C ILE A 116 -16.34 19.58 9.01
N LEU A 117 -17.02 18.53 9.48
CA LEU A 117 -16.93 18.08 10.87
C LEU A 117 -15.75 17.12 11.00
N VAL A 118 -14.70 17.54 11.69
CA VAL A 118 -13.55 16.69 12.00
C VAL A 118 -13.83 15.97 13.32
N VAL A 119 -13.78 14.64 13.29
CA VAL A 119 -13.96 13.78 14.47
C VAL A 119 -12.70 12.94 14.70
N GLY A 120 -12.33 12.72 15.97
CA GLY A 120 -11.14 11.95 16.36
C GLY A 120 -11.05 11.81 17.87
N VAL A 121 -10.21 10.88 18.33
CA VAL A 121 -9.88 10.74 19.76
C VAL A 121 -8.80 11.75 20.16
N ASN A 122 -8.70 12.09 21.45
CA ASN A 122 -7.67 13.01 21.92
C ASN A 122 -6.26 12.48 21.59
N GLY A 123 -5.43 13.32 20.96
CA GLY A 123 -4.04 12.98 20.64
C GLY A 123 -3.81 12.26 19.30
N SER A 124 -4.83 12.08 18.45
CA SER A 124 -4.67 11.49 17.10
C SER A 124 -4.20 12.48 16.02
N GLY A 125 -3.93 13.74 16.41
CA GLY A 125 -3.55 14.84 15.51
C GLY A 125 -2.07 15.17 15.59
#